data_AF-A0A2W6VBW5-F1
#
_entry.id   AF-A0A2W6VBW5-F1
#
_cell.length_a   1.000
_cell.length_b   1.000
_cell.length_c   1.000
_cell.angle_alpha   90.00
_cell.angle_beta   90.00
_cell.angle_gamma   90.00
#
_symmetry.space_group_name_H-M   'P 1'
#
loop_
_entity.id
_entity.type
_entity.pdbx_description
1 polymer ?
#
loop_
_entity_poly.entity_id
_entity_poly.type
_entity_poly.pdbx_seq_one_letter_code
_entity_poly.pdbx_strand_id
1 'polypeptide(L)'
;MKFNNIQSCHLGPEISAEQFIPEHFFLYVLQGAMTAFDGKENYSMEPGDYCIARKNHLVRYTKFKDEDNAFEKIIITFDEAFLKRFLEKHPMTAGSFRNDNSFLFVQEDPLIKNFIRSLEPYYNGTDQIDQAFAEVKREELLLILLKNDPELANVFFHFSISKCRNWRNSIRKLRTTGRQRT
;
A
#
# COMPACT_ATOMS: atom_id res chain seq x y z
N MET A 1 -22.89 0.04 -28.81
CA MET A 1 -21.77 0.92 -28.41
C MET A 1 -22.32 1.98 -27.48
N LYS A 2 -21.89 2.03 -26.21
CA LYS A 2 -22.23 3.13 -25.30
C LYS A 2 -20.93 3.86 -24.98
N PHE A 3 -20.73 5.01 -25.60
CA PHE A 3 -19.70 5.95 -25.19
C PHE A 3 -20.20 6.64 -23.91
N ASN A 4 -19.62 6.28 -22.76
CA ASN A 4 -19.71 7.12 -21.57
C ASN A 4 -18.73 8.29 -21.76
N ASN A 5 -19.17 9.32 -22.47
CA ASN A 5 -18.36 10.52 -22.63
C ASN A 5 -18.45 11.33 -21.34
N ILE A 6 -17.56 11.05 -20.39
CA ILE A 6 -17.39 11.88 -19.20
C ILE A 6 -16.59 13.11 -19.63
N GLN A 7 -17.26 14.22 -19.89
CA GLN A 7 -16.61 15.52 -20.10
C GLN A 7 -16.56 16.26 -18.76
N SER A 8 -15.37 16.40 -18.20
CA SER A 8 -15.10 17.33 -17.10
C SER A 8 -14.37 18.56 -17.64
N CYS A 9 -14.83 19.75 -17.25
CA CYS A 9 -14.13 21.02 -17.49
C CYS A 9 -13.60 21.50 -16.15
N HIS A 10 -12.29 21.49 -15.97
CA HIS A 10 -11.63 22.02 -14.78
C HIS A 10 -11.00 23.37 -15.14
N LEU A 11 -11.47 24.42 -14.47
CA LEU A 11 -10.92 25.77 -14.56
C LEU A 11 -10.26 26.10 -13.21
N GLY A 12 -8.93 26.00 -13.15
CA GLY A 12 -8.15 26.17 -11.93
C GLY A 12 -6.99 25.18 -11.83
N PRO A 13 -6.20 25.23 -10.74
CA PRO A 13 -5.10 24.29 -10.52
C PRO A 13 -5.62 22.85 -10.43
N GLU A 14 -4.78 21.89 -10.83
CA GLU A 14 -5.12 20.47 -10.86
C GLU A 14 -5.53 19.97 -9.46
N ILE A 15 -6.69 19.31 -9.39
CA ILE A 15 -7.13 18.65 -8.17
C ILE A 15 -6.38 17.33 -8.09
N SER A 16 -5.31 17.28 -7.28
CA SER A 16 -4.63 16.01 -6.97
C SER A 16 -5.63 15.09 -6.28
N ALA A 17 -5.92 13.95 -6.93
CA ALA A 17 -6.89 12.99 -6.44
C ALA A 17 -6.41 12.32 -5.15
N GLU A 18 -7.32 12.20 -4.19
CA GLU A 18 -7.10 11.35 -3.02
C GLU A 18 -7.15 9.88 -3.45
N GLN A 19 -6.20 9.10 -2.96
CA GLN A 19 -6.10 7.67 -3.23
C GLN A 19 -6.14 6.88 -1.93
N PHE A 20 -7.07 5.92 -1.88
CA PHE A 20 -7.13 4.95 -0.80
C PHE A 20 -6.08 3.86 -1.02
N ILE A 21 -5.40 3.44 0.05
CA ILE A 21 -4.40 2.38 0.05
C ILE A 21 -5.09 1.05 0.45
N PRO A 22 -5.44 0.17 -0.50
CA PRO A 22 -6.23 -1.03 -0.19
C PRO A 22 -5.41 -2.17 0.43
N GLU A 23 -4.10 -2.19 0.22
CA GLU A 23 -3.18 -3.23 0.71
C GLU A 23 -1.87 -2.59 1.16
N HIS A 24 -1.04 -3.34 1.88
CA HIS A 24 0.30 -2.86 2.20
C HIS A 24 1.18 -2.89 0.94
N PHE A 25 1.91 -1.82 0.69
CA PHE A 25 2.86 -1.75 -0.41
C PHE A 25 4.24 -1.38 0.10
N PHE A 26 5.26 -2.08 -0.39
CA PHE A 26 6.61 -1.55 -0.41
C PHE A 26 6.76 -0.67 -1.65
N LEU A 27 7.24 0.56 -1.46
CA LEU A 27 7.48 1.52 -2.53
C LEU A 27 8.96 1.91 -2.51
N TYR A 28 9.58 1.91 -3.68
CA TYR A 28 10.94 2.41 -3.89
C TYR A 28 10.93 3.40 -5.07
N VAL A 29 11.52 4.58 -4.90
CA VAL A 29 11.62 5.59 -5.97
C VAL A 29 12.91 5.39 -6.75
N LEU A 30 12.80 5.11 -8.05
CA LEU A 30 13.95 4.96 -8.95
C LEU A 30 14.37 6.31 -9.54
N GLN A 31 13.39 7.12 -9.97
CA GLN A 31 13.62 8.38 -10.67
C GLN A 31 12.50 9.37 -10.39
N GLY A 32 12.82 10.67 -10.37
CA GLY A 32 11.90 11.74 -9.97
C GLY A 32 11.72 11.82 -8.45
N ALA A 33 10.68 12.49 -7.99
CA ALA A 33 10.37 12.60 -6.56
C ALA A 33 8.86 12.50 -6.35
N MET A 34 8.42 12.19 -5.12
CA MET A 34 7.02 12.29 -4.77
C MET A 34 6.81 12.81 -3.36
N THR A 35 5.75 13.60 -3.19
CA THR A 35 5.24 13.99 -1.88
C THR A 35 3.87 13.37 -1.67
N ALA A 36 3.57 13.00 -0.43
CA ALA A 36 2.26 12.52 -0.02
C ALA A 36 1.80 13.22 1.26
N PHE A 37 0.49 13.39 1.39
CA PHE A 37 -0.16 13.98 2.55
C PHE A 37 -1.40 13.16 2.91
N ASP A 38 -1.52 12.79 4.19
CA ASP A 38 -2.61 11.93 4.68
C ASP A 38 -3.66 12.69 5.52
N GLY A 39 -3.61 14.02 5.50
CA GLY A 39 -4.45 14.87 6.35
C GLY A 39 -3.78 15.29 7.65
N LYS A 40 -2.68 14.62 8.05
CA LYS A 40 -1.94 14.90 9.28
C LYS A 40 -0.46 15.18 9.01
N GLU A 41 0.19 14.30 8.28
CA GLU A 41 1.64 14.32 8.04
C GLU A 41 1.96 14.51 6.56
N ASN A 42 3.09 15.15 6.27
CA ASN A 42 3.66 15.24 4.93
C ASN A 42 4.84 14.30 4.81
N TYR A 43 4.88 13.54 3.73
CA TYR A 43 5.92 12.57 3.42
C TYR A 43 6.58 12.98 2.11
N SER A 44 7.91 13.05 2.07
CA SER A 44 8.68 13.33 0.86
C SER A 44 9.57 12.14 0.55
N MET A 45 9.68 11.78 -0.73
CA MET A 45 10.49 10.67 -1.21
C MET A 45 11.28 11.10 -2.44
N GLU A 46 12.58 10.90 -2.38
CA GLU A 46 13.56 11.18 -3.43
C GLU A 46 14.09 9.87 -4.05
N PRO A 47 14.82 9.92 -5.19
CA PRO A 47 15.41 8.72 -5.76
C PRO A 47 16.29 7.97 -4.75
N GLY A 48 16.05 6.68 -4.61
CA GLY A 48 16.73 5.83 -3.62
C GLY A 48 15.92 5.60 -2.34
N ASP A 49 14.93 6.44 -2.05
CA ASP A 49 14.08 6.27 -0.88
C ASP A 49 13.12 5.10 -1.04
N TYR A 50 12.84 4.45 0.07
CA TYR A 50 11.80 3.44 0.16
C TYR A 50 11.03 3.47 1.48
N CYS A 51 9.77 3.07 1.40
CA CYS A 51 8.86 3.07 2.51
C CYS A 51 7.77 2.00 2.38
N ILE A 52 7.09 1.74 3.49
CA ILE A 52 5.86 0.95 3.53
C ILE A 52 4.67 1.89 3.51
N ALA A 53 3.92 1.87 2.41
CA ALA A 53 2.60 2.46 2.33
C ALA A 53 1.58 1.52 2.99
N ARG A 54 0.88 2.00 4.02
CA ARG A 54 0.03 1.15 4.85
C ARG A 54 -1.40 1.07 4.35
N LYS A 55 -1.93 -0.16 4.35
CA LYS A 55 -3.35 -0.46 4.14
C LYS A 55 -4.25 0.43 5.00
N ASN A 56 -5.43 0.77 4.46
CA ASN A 56 -6.51 1.53 5.09
C ASN A 56 -6.23 3.02 5.37
N HIS A 57 -5.30 3.64 4.63
CA HIS A 57 -5.07 5.07 4.69
C HIS A 57 -5.53 5.77 3.40
N LEU A 58 -6.02 7.00 3.54
CA LEU A 58 -6.37 7.87 2.42
C LEU A 58 -5.26 8.91 2.28
N VAL A 59 -4.65 8.97 1.09
CA VAL A 59 -3.49 9.84 0.86
C VAL A 59 -3.67 10.63 -0.42
N ARG A 60 -3.24 11.88 -0.40
CA ARG A 60 -3.07 12.69 -1.61
C ARG A 60 -1.59 12.73 -1.94
N TYR A 61 -1.21 12.45 -3.18
CA TYR A 61 0.20 12.52 -3.58
C TYR A 61 0.41 13.36 -4.83
N THR A 62 1.59 13.93 -4.91
CA THR A 62 2.08 14.68 -6.07
C THR A 62 3.37 14.02 -6.53
N LYS A 63 3.46 13.75 -7.82
CA LYS A 63 4.65 13.19 -8.46
C LYS A 63 5.37 14.32 -9.18
N PHE A 64 6.67 14.38 -8.98
CA PHE A 64 7.58 15.30 -9.64
C PHE A 64 8.46 14.48 -10.57
N LYS A 65 8.47 14.87 -11.84
CA LYS A 65 9.37 14.28 -12.81
C LYS A 65 10.74 14.92 -12.69
N ASP A 66 11.77 14.17 -13.04
CA ASP A 66 13.14 14.65 -13.06
C ASP A 66 13.48 15.41 -14.35
N GLU A 67 14.78 15.67 -14.57
CA GLU A 67 15.31 16.37 -15.75
C GLU A 67 14.99 15.65 -17.07
N ASP A 68 14.90 14.31 -17.05
CA ASP A 68 14.52 13.48 -18.19
C ASP A 68 13.00 13.36 -18.37
N ASN A 69 12.21 14.12 -17.60
CA ASN A 69 10.75 14.13 -17.62
C ASN A 69 10.15 12.74 -17.28
N ALA A 70 10.84 11.97 -16.43
CA ALA A 70 10.45 10.64 -16.00
C ALA A 70 10.14 10.59 -14.50
N PHE A 71 9.24 9.68 -14.12
CA PHE A 71 9.00 9.31 -12.73
C PHE A 71 8.82 7.80 -12.67
N GLU A 72 9.78 7.12 -12.05
CA GLU A 72 9.86 5.67 -12.01
C GLU A 72 9.89 5.17 -10.58
N LYS A 73 9.14 4.11 -10.31
CA LYS A 73 9.06 3.50 -8.99
C LYS A 73 8.77 2.01 -9.07
N ILE A 74 9.20 1.30 -8.04
CA ILE A 74 8.88 -0.11 -7.84
C ILE A 74 7.82 -0.18 -6.75
N ILE A 75 6.76 -0.93 -7.02
CA ILE A 75 5.72 -1.22 -6.04
C ILE A 75 5.61 -2.73 -5.91
N ILE A 76 5.71 -3.20 -4.66
CA ILE A 76 5.53 -4.60 -4.32
C ILE A 76 4.38 -4.70 -3.33
N THR A 77 3.36 -5.48 -3.69
CA THR A 77 2.14 -5.64 -2.91
C THR A 77 2.26 -6.78 -1.92
N PHE A 78 1.94 -6.49 -0.66
CA PHE A 78 1.74 -7.47 0.40
C PHE A 78 0.25 -7.56 0.70
N ASP A 79 -0.46 -8.32 -0.13
CA ASP A 79 -1.89 -8.58 0.06
C ASP A 79 -2.12 -9.58 1.20
N GLU A 80 -3.35 -9.58 1.73
CA GLU A 80 -3.72 -10.43 2.86
C GLU A 80 -3.55 -11.93 2.58
N ALA A 81 -3.78 -12.39 1.34
CA ALA A 81 -3.64 -13.80 1.00
C ALA A 81 -2.16 -14.23 1.02
N PHE A 82 -1.27 -13.39 0.49
CA PHE A 82 0.18 -13.58 0.57
C PHE A 82 0.66 -13.60 2.02
N LEU A 83 0.26 -12.60 2.82
CA LEU A 83 0.67 -12.49 4.23
C LEU A 83 0.21 -13.68 5.08
N LYS A 84 -0.97 -14.24 4.81
CA LYS A 84 -1.45 -15.47 5.47
C LYS A 84 -0.60 -16.68 5.11
N ARG A 85 -0.32 -16.90 3.81
CA ARG A 85 0.57 -18.00 3.37
C ARG A 85 1.97 -17.86 3.95
N PHE A 86 2.46 -16.62 4.08
CA PHE A 86 3.76 -16.35 4.67
C PHE A 86 3.81 -16.78 6.14
N LEU A 87 2.77 -16.50 6.94
CA LEU A 87 2.69 -16.94 8.34
C LEU A 87 2.61 -18.46 8.51
N GLU A 88 2.04 -19.18 7.54
CA GLU A 88 2.02 -20.65 7.55
C GLU A 88 3.45 -21.23 7.45
N LYS A 89 4.32 -20.57 6.67
CA LYS A 89 5.72 -20.98 6.47
C LYS A 89 6.66 -20.45 7.56
N HIS A 90 6.42 -19.22 8.02
CA HIS A 90 7.24 -18.50 8.99
C HIS A 90 6.38 -18.06 10.18
N PRO A 91 6.07 -18.96 11.12
CA PRO A 91 5.22 -18.64 12.26
C PRO A 91 5.79 -17.52 13.10
N MET A 92 5.03 -16.44 13.28
CA MET A 92 5.42 -15.27 14.05
C MET A 92 4.24 -14.70 14.82
N THR A 93 4.53 -14.01 15.92
CA THR A 93 3.54 -13.31 16.73
C THR A 93 3.62 -11.82 16.50
N ALA A 94 2.52 -11.23 16.04
CA ALA A 94 2.35 -9.78 16.00
C ALA A 94 1.71 -9.28 17.31
N GLY A 95 2.32 -8.25 17.89
CA GLY A 95 1.77 -7.46 18.98
C GLY A 95 0.96 -6.25 18.49
N SER A 96 0.90 -5.21 19.31
CA SER A 96 0.23 -3.96 18.95
C SER A 96 1.20 -2.97 18.29
N PHE A 97 0.77 -2.35 17.20
CA PHE A 97 1.50 -1.27 16.55
C PHE A 97 0.95 0.08 17.03
N ARG A 98 1.82 0.95 17.57
CA ARG A 98 1.46 2.26 18.15
C ARG A 98 1.89 3.43 17.27
N ASN A 99 1.76 3.27 15.96
CA ASN A 99 2.01 4.34 15.00
C ASN A 99 0.87 4.33 13.96
N ASP A 100 0.35 5.52 13.64
CA ASP A 100 -0.81 5.74 12.77
C ASP A 100 -0.41 6.48 11.48
N ASN A 101 0.88 6.58 11.20
CA ASN A 101 1.39 7.19 9.98
C ASN A 101 1.06 6.29 8.79
N SER A 102 0.67 6.91 7.68
CA SER A 102 0.32 6.24 6.42
C SER A 102 1.53 5.64 5.71
N PHE A 103 2.69 6.28 5.85
CA PHE A 103 3.96 5.81 5.31
C PHE A 103 4.96 5.57 6.44
N LEU A 104 5.62 4.42 6.40
CA LEU A 104 6.69 4.05 7.32
C LEU A 104 7.99 3.97 6.55
N PHE A 105 8.91 4.89 6.80
CA PHE A 105 10.26 4.83 6.23
C PHE A 105 11.05 3.75 6.96
N VAL A 106 11.72 2.91 6.17
CA VAL A 106 12.51 1.80 6.69
C VAL A 106 13.97 2.21 6.66
N GLN A 107 14.75 1.80 7.66
CA GLN A 107 16.18 2.12 7.71
C GLN A 107 16.91 1.55 6.49
N GLU A 108 17.97 2.25 6.07
CA GLU A 108 18.83 1.82 4.98
C GLU A 108 19.45 0.44 5.25
N ASP A 109 19.20 -0.52 4.36
CA ASP A 109 19.73 -1.88 4.47
C ASP A 109 20.36 -2.32 3.13
N PRO A 110 21.62 -2.81 3.13
CA PRO A 110 22.28 -3.32 1.93
C PRO A 110 21.53 -4.47 1.22
N LEU A 111 20.81 -5.32 1.96
CA LEU A 111 20.00 -6.39 1.41
C LEU A 111 18.81 -5.84 0.62
N ILE A 112 18.21 -4.73 1.05
CA ILE A 112 17.13 -4.07 0.30
C ILE A 112 17.70 -3.51 -1.01
N LYS A 113 18.85 -2.81 -0.96
CA LYS A 113 19.50 -2.30 -2.18
C LYS A 113 19.86 -3.42 -3.17
N ASN A 114 20.39 -4.53 -2.67
CA ASN A 114 20.71 -5.70 -3.51
C ASN A 114 19.45 -6.38 -4.06
N PHE A 115 18.39 -6.47 -3.26
CA PHE A 115 17.10 -6.97 -3.70
C PHE A 115 16.54 -6.13 -4.85
N ILE A 116 16.58 -4.80 -4.73
CA ILE A 116 16.15 -3.88 -5.80
C ILE A 116 16.98 -4.10 -7.06
N ARG A 117 18.31 -4.16 -6.96
CA ARG A 117 19.15 -4.50 -8.13
C ARG A 117 18.78 -5.83 -8.78
N SER A 118 18.39 -6.84 -7.99
CA SER A 118 17.96 -8.13 -8.52
C SER A 118 16.67 -8.08 -9.34
N LEU A 119 15.91 -6.98 -9.25
CA LEU A 119 14.71 -6.75 -10.04
C LEU A 119 14.97 -6.03 -11.38
N GLU A 120 16.19 -5.53 -11.62
CA GLU A 120 16.57 -4.82 -12.86
C GLU A 120 16.16 -5.52 -14.16
N PRO A 121 16.29 -6.86 -14.29
CA PRO A 121 15.86 -7.56 -15.50
C PRO A 121 14.37 -7.41 -15.82
N TYR A 122 13.54 -7.07 -14.83
CA TYR A 122 12.09 -6.93 -14.96
C TYR A 122 11.63 -5.48 -15.16
N TYR A 123 12.54 -4.50 -15.13
CA TYR A 123 12.19 -3.08 -15.31
C TYR A 123 11.87 -2.73 -16.77
N ASN A 124 12.62 -3.32 -17.70
CA ASN A 124 12.63 -2.93 -19.11
C ASN A 124 11.91 -3.95 -20.04
N GLY A 125 11.29 -4.99 -19.46
CA GLY A 125 10.78 -6.13 -20.20
C GLY A 125 9.29 -6.03 -20.54
N THR A 126 8.96 -6.25 -21.80
CA THR A 126 7.62 -6.56 -22.31
C THR A 126 6.98 -7.82 -21.70
N ASP A 127 7.77 -8.60 -20.96
CA ASP A 127 7.37 -9.85 -20.34
C ASP A 127 7.05 -9.65 -18.85
N GLN A 128 5.87 -10.09 -18.45
CA GLN A 128 5.48 -10.13 -17.05
C GLN A 128 6.38 -11.12 -16.31
N ILE A 129 6.91 -10.70 -15.15
CA ILE A 129 7.61 -11.62 -14.24
C ILE A 129 6.72 -12.85 -14.01
N ASP A 130 7.30 -14.04 -14.21
CA ASP A 130 6.59 -15.28 -13.94
C ASP A 130 6.11 -15.30 -12.48
N GLN A 131 4.87 -15.75 -12.30
CA GLN A 131 4.19 -15.66 -11.01
C GLN A 131 4.96 -16.37 -9.89
N ALA A 132 5.63 -17.48 -10.18
CA ALA A 132 6.42 -18.20 -9.19
C ALA A 132 7.62 -17.35 -8.73
N PHE A 133 8.32 -16.69 -9.65
CA PHE A 133 9.40 -15.76 -9.32
C PHE A 133 8.90 -14.54 -8.54
N ALA A 134 7.73 -14.00 -8.91
CA ALA A 134 7.12 -12.88 -8.20
C ALA A 134 6.72 -13.22 -6.75
N GLU A 135 6.23 -14.44 -6.49
CA GLU A 135 5.94 -14.91 -5.13
C GLU A 135 7.23 -15.08 -4.32
N VAL A 136 8.28 -15.67 -4.90
CA VAL A 136 9.58 -15.83 -4.23
C VAL A 136 10.20 -14.46 -3.91
N LYS A 137 10.15 -13.50 -4.85
CA LYS A 137 10.67 -12.14 -4.62
C LYS A 137 9.90 -11.39 -3.54
N ARG A 138 8.57 -11.56 -3.46
CA ARG A 138 7.76 -11.00 -2.37
C ARG A 138 8.14 -11.62 -1.02
N GLU A 139 8.33 -12.93 -0.96
CA GLU A 139 8.74 -13.64 0.25
C GLU A 139 10.14 -13.22 0.71
N GLU A 140 11.10 -13.13 -0.22
CA GLU A 140 12.46 -12.63 0.02
C GLU A 140 12.45 -11.22 0.62
N LEU A 141 11.72 -10.29 0.00
CA LEU A 141 11.64 -8.92 0.48
C LEU A 141 11.01 -8.83 1.87
N LEU A 142 9.90 -9.56 2.11
CA LEU A 142 9.25 -9.53 3.42
C LEU A 142 10.18 -10.06 4.52
N LEU A 143 10.96 -11.10 4.26
CA LEU A 143 11.99 -11.59 5.19
C LEU A 143 13.07 -10.55 5.47
N ILE A 144 13.55 -9.86 4.44
CA ILE A 144 14.55 -8.78 4.59
C ILE A 144 13.98 -7.66 5.47
N LEU A 145 12.75 -7.20 5.17
CA LEU A 145 12.09 -6.13 5.91
C LEU A 145 11.91 -6.48 7.38
N LEU A 146 11.41 -7.69 7.68
CA LEU A 146 11.18 -8.13 9.06
C LEU A 146 12.48 -8.40 9.84
N LYS A 147 13.56 -8.76 9.13
CA LYS A 147 14.89 -8.89 9.74
C LYS A 147 15.48 -7.53 10.10
N ASN A 148 15.30 -6.53 9.25
CA ASN A 148 15.78 -5.17 9.46
C ASN A 148 14.96 -4.45 10.56
N ASP A 149 13.63 -4.56 10.49
CA ASP A 149 12.71 -3.99 11.46
C ASP A 149 11.62 -4.99 11.87
N PRO A 150 11.81 -5.72 12.99
CA PRO A 150 10.83 -6.66 13.52
C PRO A 150 9.48 -6.02 13.89
N GLU A 151 9.42 -4.72 14.15
CA GLU A 151 8.14 -4.06 14.50
C GLU A 151 7.18 -4.01 13.31
N LEU A 152 7.68 -4.12 12.08
CA LEU A 152 6.86 -4.23 10.88
C LEU A 152 5.95 -5.46 10.89
N ALA A 153 6.28 -6.50 11.67
CA ALA A 153 5.38 -7.64 11.87
C ALA A 153 4.01 -7.19 12.43
N ASN A 154 4.01 -6.19 13.32
CA ASN A 154 2.81 -5.63 13.91
C ASN A 154 1.98 -4.82 12.90
N VAL A 155 2.60 -4.39 11.80
CA VAL A 155 1.96 -3.67 10.71
C VAL A 155 1.35 -4.66 9.72
N PHE A 156 2.16 -5.58 9.20
CA PHE A 156 1.74 -6.50 8.14
C PHE A 156 0.72 -7.54 8.63
N PHE A 157 0.90 -8.09 9.82
CA PHE A 157 0.06 -9.19 10.31
C PHE A 157 -1.10 -8.71 11.18
N HIS A 158 -1.43 -7.41 11.11
CA HIS A 158 -2.66 -6.89 11.67
C HIS A 158 -3.80 -6.96 10.64
N PHE A 159 -4.36 -8.16 10.49
CA PHE A 159 -5.58 -8.40 9.71
C PHE A 159 -6.78 -7.83 10.46
N SER A 160 -6.88 -6.50 10.55
CA SER A 160 -8.03 -5.86 11.18
C SER A 160 -9.31 -6.38 10.54
N ILE A 161 -10.16 -7.02 11.34
CA ILE A 161 -11.50 -7.41 10.93
C ILE A 161 -12.21 -6.11 10.60
N SER A 162 -12.48 -5.85 9.32
CA SER A 162 -13.43 -4.81 8.94
C SER A 162 -14.73 -5.12 9.68
N LYS A 163 -15.03 -4.40 10.76
CA LYS A 163 -16.32 -4.46 11.45
C LYS A 163 -17.39 -3.77 10.58
N CYS A 164 -17.54 -4.23 9.33
CA CYS A 164 -18.70 -3.98 8.51
C CYS A 164 -19.58 -5.24 8.43
N ARG A 165 -19.74 -5.96 9.55
CA ARG A 165 -20.64 -7.13 9.63
C ARG A 165 -21.94 -6.88 10.41
N ASN A 166 -22.24 -5.65 10.83
CA ASN A 166 -23.46 -5.40 11.62
C ASN A 166 -24.32 -4.18 11.23
N TRP A 167 -24.16 -3.59 10.04
CA TRP A 167 -25.13 -2.58 9.59
C TRP A 167 -26.47 -3.18 9.11
N ARG A 168 -26.47 -4.42 8.60
CA ARG A 168 -27.71 -5.11 8.19
C ARG A 168 -28.59 -5.56 9.36
N ASN A 169 -28.02 -5.74 10.55
CA ASN A 169 -28.78 -6.18 11.74
C ASN A 169 -29.43 -5.02 12.51
N SER A 170 -28.86 -3.81 12.48
CA SER A 170 -29.51 -2.63 13.10
C SER A 170 -30.74 -2.14 12.34
N ILE A 171 -30.77 -2.29 11.00
CA ILE A 171 -31.95 -1.90 10.20
C ILE A 171 -33.13 -2.86 10.42
N ARG A 172 -32.88 -4.14 10.75
CA ARG A 172 -33.95 -5.10 11.09
C ARG A 172 -34.58 -4.84 12.45
N LYS A 173 -33.83 -4.37 13.45
CA LYS A 173 -34.38 -4.06 14.79
C LYS A 173 -35.25 -2.80 14.83
N LEU A 174 -35.06 -1.85 13.92
CA LEU A 174 -35.89 -0.64 13.84
C LEU A 174 -37.22 -0.84 13.09
N ARG A 175 -37.38 -1.92 12.32
CA ARG A 175 -38.65 -2.25 11.64
C ARG A 175 -39.62 -3.08 12.49
N THR A 176 -39.14 -3.75 13.54
CA THR A 176 -39.99 -4.62 14.38
C THR A 176 -40.57 -3.93 15.62
N THR A 177 -40.10 -2.74 15.99
CA THR A 177 -40.61 -1.98 17.16
C THR A 177 -41.62 -0.90 16.80
N GLY A 178 -41.94 -0.70 15.52
CA GLY A 178 -42.89 0.32 15.03
C GLY A 178 -44.33 -0.14 14.80
N ARG A 179 -44.70 -1.38 15.18
CA ARG A 179 -46.04 -1.92 14.88
C ARG A 179 -46.71 -2.53 16.12
N GLN A 180 -46.78 -1.77 17.22
CA GLN A 180 -47.73 -1.97 18.32
C GLN A 180 -47.87 -0.67 19.12
N ARG A 181 -48.66 0.27 18.58
CA ARG A 181 -49.40 1.30 19.33
C ARG A 181 -50.67 1.62 18.54
N THR A 182 -51.70 0.83 18.78
CA THR A 182 -53.11 1.23 18.71
C THR A 182 -53.58 1.41 20.14
#